data_AF-A0A6S6XMX9-F1
#
_entry.id   AF-A0A6S6XMX9-F1
#
_cell.length_a   1.000
_cell.length_b   1.000
_cell.length_c   1.000
_cell.angle_alpha   90.00
_cell.angle_beta   90.00
_cell.angle_gamma   90.00
#
_symmetry.space_group_name_H-M   'P 1'
#
loop_
_entity.id
_entity.type
_entity.pdbx_description
1 polymer ?
#
loop_
_entity_poly.entity_id
_entity_poly.type
_entity_poly.pdbx_seq_one_letter_code
_entity_poly.pdbx_strand_id
1 'polypeptide(L)'
;MKMEGFSCRNRVIQKDVFSFVIDNFIRKVFKNVFIYMQADSQRGKLKKTCFVYEAIRFYEREVRSVQEENPIGVIDSGVGGLTVVKELQHLLPGENLVYYGDSANCPYGNRSQDEIVSLTCRMLKFLQKENVKLVAVACNTISTIIDQFQADFPFPIIGIVQPASQKIAKENLDVVGIIATAFTIKTGVYQNLIHQYNPSMKVYGEESPKLAALIDQGKYEGKEITDEVSLHVKKLLQQDRNIKHIILGCTHYPIVTNTFQEVSPSGMTFINPAVEQARAVHDYLKSKDLLNVSGKGSLRIFTSGVASPYDALVKKLGVKTAYPITAQENSN
;
A
#
# COMPACT_ATOMS: atom_id res chain seq x y z
N MET A 1 13.21 22.45 22.32
CA MET A 1 11.81 22.22 22.73
C MET A 1 11.50 20.77 22.40
N LYS A 2 11.24 19.91 23.39
CA LYS A 2 10.95 18.49 23.18
C LYS A 2 9.65 18.37 22.39
N MET A 3 9.69 17.71 21.23
CA MET A 3 8.49 17.33 20.49
C MET A 3 7.78 16.24 21.28
N GLU A 4 6.68 16.58 21.95
CA GLU A 4 5.73 15.58 22.42
C GLU A 4 5.12 14.92 21.19
N GLY A 5 5.44 13.64 20.97
CA GLY A 5 5.00 12.89 19.81
C GLY A 5 3.48 12.75 19.80
N PHE A 6 2.85 13.22 18.72
CA PHE A 6 1.46 12.91 18.37
C PHE A 6 1.35 11.42 18.03
N SER A 7 1.29 10.58 19.05
CA SER A 7 1.02 9.15 18.88
C SER A 7 -0.45 8.94 18.50
N CYS A 8 -0.75 7.94 17.66
CA CYS A 8 -2.10 7.46 17.42
C CYS A 8 -2.83 7.00 18.70
N ARG A 9 -2.10 6.91 19.83
CA ARG A 9 -2.56 6.61 21.19
C ARG A 9 -3.39 7.76 21.79
N ASN A 10 -4.58 7.98 21.25
CA ASN A 10 -5.68 8.37 22.12
C ASN A 10 -6.02 7.15 22.98
N ARG A 11 -5.85 7.32 24.29
CA ARG A 11 -5.98 6.29 25.33
C ARG A 11 -7.46 5.99 25.62
N VAL A 12 -8.22 5.62 24.59
CA VAL A 12 -9.58 5.08 24.63
C VAL A 12 -9.69 4.21 23.37
N ILE A 13 -10.25 3.00 23.47
CA ILE A 13 -10.27 1.96 22.41
C ILE A 13 -9.01 1.08 22.35
N GLN A 14 -8.69 0.37 23.45
CA GLN A 14 -7.76 -0.78 23.37
C GLN A 14 -8.41 -2.11 23.82
N LYS A 15 -9.57 -2.07 24.49
CA LYS A 15 -10.26 -3.29 24.94
C LYS A 15 -11.25 -3.83 23.89
N ASP A 16 -12.06 -2.98 23.26
CA ASP A 16 -13.21 -3.45 22.48
C ASP A 16 -12.84 -3.97 21.07
N VAL A 17 -11.88 -3.32 20.40
CA VAL A 17 -11.39 -3.79 19.07
C VAL A 17 -10.53 -5.05 19.23
N PHE A 18 -9.68 -5.10 20.26
CA PHE A 18 -8.88 -6.27 20.56
C PHE A 18 -9.76 -7.49 20.89
N SER A 19 -10.87 -7.28 21.62
CA SER A 19 -11.87 -8.32 21.87
C SER A 19 -12.54 -8.80 20.58
N PHE A 20 -12.95 -7.91 19.67
CA PHE A 20 -13.66 -8.30 18.45
C PHE A 20 -12.80 -9.07 17.44
N VAL A 21 -11.54 -8.66 17.26
CA VAL A 21 -10.56 -9.36 16.40
C VAL A 21 -10.29 -10.75 16.96
N ILE A 22 -10.04 -10.83 18.26
CA ILE A 22 -9.85 -12.10 18.97
C ILE A 22 -11.11 -12.96 18.85
N ASP A 23 -12.30 -12.41 19.03
CA ASP A 23 -13.55 -13.18 19.02
C ASP A 23 -13.83 -13.82 17.67
N ASN A 24 -13.65 -13.10 16.56
CA ASN A 24 -13.87 -13.68 15.22
C ASN A 24 -12.81 -14.73 14.86
N PHE A 25 -11.55 -14.46 15.20
CA PHE A 25 -10.45 -15.39 15.01
C PHE A 25 -10.66 -16.67 15.85
N ILE A 26 -10.94 -16.52 17.15
CA ILE A 26 -11.28 -17.59 18.09
C ILE A 26 -12.47 -18.38 17.55
N ARG A 27 -13.58 -17.75 17.19
CA ARG A 27 -14.77 -18.46 16.67
C ARG A 27 -14.45 -19.31 15.44
N LYS A 28 -13.65 -18.80 14.49
CA LYS A 28 -13.29 -19.55 13.26
C LYS A 28 -12.38 -20.74 13.59
N VAL A 29 -11.35 -20.55 14.40
CA VAL A 29 -10.43 -21.61 14.83
C VAL A 29 -11.14 -22.67 15.67
N PHE A 30 -11.92 -22.27 16.68
CA PHE A 30 -12.67 -23.20 17.55
C PHE A 30 -13.69 -24.02 16.75
N LYS A 31 -14.38 -23.42 15.78
CA LYS A 31 -15.31 -24.15 14.91
C LYS A 31 -14.60 -25.27 14.13
N ASN A 32 -13.44 -24.99 13.55
CA ASN A 32 -12.69 -25.98 12.77
C ASN A 32 -12.09 -27.08 13.66
N VAL A 33 -11.57 -26.72 14.83
CA VAL A 33 -11.04 -27.67 15.84
C VAL A 33 -12.15 -28.60 16.33
N PHE A 34 -13.33 -28.06 16.62
CA PHE A 34 -14.48 -28.83 17.07
C PHE A 34 -14.92 -29.86 16.00
N ILE A 35 -14.98 -29.45 14.73
CA ILE A 35 -15.30 -30.37 13.61
C ILE A 35 -14.28 -31.51 13.51
N TYR A 36 -12.98 -31.21 13.62
CA TYR A 36 -11.93 -32.23 13.62
C TYR A 36 -12.06 -33.21 14.78
N MET A 37 -12.29 -32.70 16.01
CA MET A 37 -12.47 -33.54 17.19
C MET A 37 -13.69 -34.47 17.07
N GLN A 38 -14.79 -34.01 16.48
CA GLN A 38 -15.97 -34.85 16.21
C GLN A 38 -15.66 -35.95 15.19
N ALA A 39 -14.95 -35.62 14.10
CA ALA A 39 -14.59 -36.57 13.06
C ALA A 39 -13.61 -37.64 13.56
N ASP A 40 -12.71 -37.31 14.48
CA ASP A 40 -11.72 -38.25 15.03
C ASP A 40 -12.30 -39.13 16.15
N SER A 41 -13.20 -38.57 16.98
CA SER A 41 -13.96 -39.35 17.99
C SER A 41 -14.77 -40.49 17.36
N GLN A 42 -15.22 -40.33 16.10
CA GLN A 42 -15.92 -41.39 15.36
C GLN A 42 -14.96 -42.46 14.78
N ARG A 43 -13.65 -42.21 14.70
CA ARG A 43 -12.65 -43.13 14.11
C ARG A 43 -11.93 -44.03 15.11
N GLY A 44 -12.03 -43.76 16.42
CA GLY A 44 -11.65 -44.66 17.51
C GLY A 44 -10.18 -45.11 17.57
N LYS A 45 -9.23 -44.37 16.96
CA LYS A 45 -7.91 -44.93 16.59
C LYS A 45 -6.64 -44.33 17.23
N LEU A 46 -6.71 -43.40 18.19
CA LEU A 46 -5.50 -42.78 18.75
C LEU A 46 -5.35 -42.95 20.27
N LYS A 47 -4.15 -43.37 20.72
CA LYS A 47 -3.75 -43.32 22.14
C LYS A 47 -3.82 -41.86 22.62
N LYS A 48 -4.36 -41.61 23.83
CA LYS A 48 -4.64 -40.27 24.38
C LYS A 48 -3.49 -39.24 24.24
N THR A 49 -2.23 -39.68 24.34
CA THR A 49 -1.04 -38.81 24.20
C THR A 49 -0.78 -38.37 22.75
N CYS A 50 -1.11 -39.19 21.76
CA CYS A 50 -1.02 -38.85 20.33
C CYS A 50 -2.13 -37.85 19.93
N PHE A 51 -3.31 -38.01 20.53
CA PHE A 51 -4.47 -37.14 20.31
C PHE A 51 -4.23 -35.67 20.70
N VAL A 52 -3.60 -35.40 21.86
CA VAL A 52 -3.31 -34.01 22.29
C VAL A 52 -2.31 -33.34 21.33
N TYR A 53 -1.29 -34.06 20.90
CA TYR A 53 -0.29 -33.53 19.96
C TYR A 53 -0.89 -33.25 18.58
N GLU A 54 -1.73 -34.14 18.07
CA GLU A 54 -2.47 -33.91 16.82
C GLU A 54 -3.46 -32.75 16.92
N ALA A 55 -4.15 -32.60 18.06
CA ALA A 55 -5.04 -31.47 18.30
C ALA A 55 -4.29 -30.12 18.33
N ILE A 56 -3.09 -30.06 18.94
CA ILE A 56 -2.25 -28.85 18.94
C ILE A 56 -1.77 -28.54 17.52
N ARG A 57 -1.26 -29.54 16.78
CA ARG A 57 -0.84 -29.38 15.37
C ARG A 57 -1.99 -28.90 14.48
N PHE A 58 -3.19 -29.42 14.72
CA PHE A 58 -4.39 -29.01 14.02
C PHE A 58 -4.73 -27.55 14.36
N TYR A 59 -4.74 -27.19 15.65
CA TYR A 59 -4.99 -25.82 16.09
C TYR A 59 -3.99 -24.82 15.48
N GLU A 60 -2.69 -25.12 15.53
CA GLU A 60 -1.64 -24.28 14.92
C GLU A 60 -1.85 -24.10 13.41
N ARG A 61 -2.23 -25.17 12.71
CA ARG A 61 -2.54 -25.12 11.28
C ARG A 61 -3.77 -24.26 10.98
N GLU A 62 -4.83 -24.36 11.78
CA GLU A 62 -6.04 -23.56 11.60
C GLU A 62 -5.78 -22.07 11.89
N VAL A 63 -5.07 -21.77 12.98
CA VAL A 63 -4.61 -20.40 13.29
C VAL A 63 -3.87 -19.81 12.12
N ARG A 64 -2.91 -20.56 11.57
CA ARG A 64 -2.11 -20.14 10.43
C ARG A 64 -2.96 -19.96 9.17
N SER A 65 -3.86 -20.89 8.87
CA SER A 65 -4.77 -20.78 7.73
C SER A 65 -5.66 -19.53 7.81
N VAL A 66 -6.16 -19.18 9.00
CA VAL A 66 -6.93 -17.95 9.19
C VAL A 66 -6.07 -16.71 8.96
N GLN A 67 -4.82 -16.71 9.43
CA GLN A 67 -3.88 -15.61 9.20
C GLN A 67 -3.45 -15.49 7.73
N GLU A 68 -3.29 -16.60 7.02
CA GLU A 68 -3.00 -16.63 5.58
C GLU A 68 -4.16 -16.04 4.76
N GLU A 69 -5.41 -16.30 5.16
CA GLU A 69 -6.61 -15.76 4.50
C GLU A 69 -6.92 -14.31 4.86
N ASN A 70 -6.35 -13.77 5.94
CA ASN A 70 -6.55 -12.36 6.32
C ASN A 70 -6.06 -11.42 5.21
N PRO A 71 -6.77 -10.30 4.98
CA PRO A 71 -6.46 -9.44 3.85
C PRO A 71 -5.17 -8.65 4.03
N ILE A 72 -4.55 -8.29 2.92
CA ILE A 72 -3.57 -7.20 2.86
C ILE A 72 -4.37 -5.90 2.78
N GLY A 73 -4.13 -5.01 3.73
CA GLY A 73 -4.67 -3.66 3.70
C GLY A 73 -3.86 -2.77 2.77
N VAL A 74 -4.53 -1.92 1.99
CA VAL A 74 -3.89 -0.93 1.12
C VAL A 74 -4.49 0.43 1.42
N ILE A 75 -3.66 1.43 1.74
CA ILE A 75 -4.12 2.82 1.97
C ILE A 75 -3.53 3.77 0.94
N ASP A 76 -4.35 4.73 0.51
CA ASP A 76 -3.92 5.84 -0.35
C ASP A 76 -4.73 7.11 -0.05
N SER A 77 -4.23 8.26 -0.48
CA SER A 77 -4.96 9.52 -0.35
C SER A 77 -6.15 9.64 -1.31
N GLY A 78 -6.26 8.78 -2.32
CA GLY A 78 -7.32 8.87 -3.32
C GLY A 78 -7.40 7.63 -4.20
N VAL A 79 -7.65 7.81 -5.50
CA VAL A 79 -7.81 6.71 -6.45
C VAL A 79 -6.48 6.15 -6.95
N GLY A 80 -5.41 6.95 -6.93
CA GLY A 80 -4.11 6.59 -7.51
C GLY A 80 -3.56 5.28 -6.96
N GLY A 81 -3.80 4.98 -5.68
CA GLY A 81 -3.36 3.73 -5.04
C GLY A 81 -3.87 2.45 -5.71
N LEU A 82 -4.89 2.52 -6.57
CA LEU A 82 -5.31 1.38 -7.39
C LEU A 82 -4.21 0.88 -8.34
N THR A 83 -3.21 1.71 -8.66
CA THR A 83 -2.00 1.27 -9.37
C THR A 83 -1.20 0.24 -8.56
N VAL A 84 -1.12 0.40 -7.24
CA VAL A 84 -0.51 -0.59 -6.34
C VAL A 84 -1.36 -1.85 -6.23
N VAL A 85 -2.68 -1.69 -6.14
CA VAL A 85 -3.61 -2.84 -6.12
C VAL A 85 -3.45 -3.70 -7.38
N LYS A 86 -3.30 -3.07 -8.55
CA LYS A 86 -3.03 -3.78 -9.81
C LYS A 86 -1.76 -4.65 -9.72
N GLU A 87 -0.65 -4.09 -9.26
CA GLU A 87 0.61 -4.82 -9.14
C GLU A 87 0.54 -5.93 -8.07
N LEU A 88 -0.16 -5.68 -6.96
CA LEU A 88 -0.44 -6.70 -5.94
C LEU A 88 -1.26 -7.85 -6.53
N GLN A 89 -2.36 -7.58 -7.25
CA GLN A 89 -3.15 -8.65 -7.88
C GLN A 89 -2.37 -9.43 -8.93
N HIS A 90 -1.46 -8.77 -9.63
CA HIS A 90 -0.61 -9.43 -10.62
C HIS A 90 0.38 -10.40 -9.98
N LEU A 91 1.08 -9.96 -8.93
CA LEU A 91 2.12 -10.76 -8.27
C LEU A 91 1.56 -11.76 -7.24
N LEU A 92 0.43 -11.42 -6.62
CA LEU A 92 -0.20 -12.14 -5.52
C LEU A 92 -1.70 -12.41 -5.81
N PRO A 93 -2.02 -13.17 -6.88
CA PRO A 93 -3.41 -13.35 -7.32
C PRO A 93 -4.29 -14.12 -6.32
N GLY A 94 -3.70 -14.84 -5.37
CA GLY A 94 -4.41 -15.55 -4.31
C GLY A 94 -4.77 -14.67 -3.10
N GLU A 95 -4.27 -13.45 -3.01
CA GLU A 95 -4.42 -12.62 -1.82
C GLU A 95 -5.75 -11.89 -1.74
N ASN A 96 -6.27 -11.79 -0.52
CA ASN A 96 -7.42 -10.93 -0.22
C ASN A 96 -6.90 -9.50 0.00
N LEU A 97 -7.54 -8.51 -0.61
CA LEU A 97 -7.16 -7.11 -0.51
C LEU A 97 -8.31 -6.29 0.06
N VAL A 98 -7.97 -5.38 0.97
CA VAL A 98 -8.88 -4.33 1.45
C VAL A 98 -8.22 -2.99 1.16
N TYR A 99 -8.82 -2.23 0.25
CA TYR A 99 -8.35 -0.92 -0.13
C TYR A 99 -9.16 0.16 0.57
N TYR A 100 -8.48 1.18 1.12
CA TYR A 100 -9.12 2.41 1.59
C TYR A 100 -8.45 3.63 0.95
N GLY A 101 -9.22 4.41 0.20
CA GLY A 101 -8.77 5.67 -0.40
C GLY A 101 -9.46 6.89 0.20
N ASP A 102 -8.70 7.84 0.73
CA ASP A 102 -9.26 9.02 1.38
C ASP A 102 -9.57 10.19 0.42
N SER A 103 -10.34 9.92 -0.63
CA SER A 103 -10.64 10.88 -1.69
C SER A 103 -11.28 12.19 -1.20
N ALA A 104 -12.03 12.18 -0.08
CA ALA A 104 -12.61 13.41 0.48
C ALA A 104 -11.55 14.42 0.95
N ASN A 105 -10.32 13.98 1.22
CA ASN A 105 -9.22 14.82 1.66
C ASN A 105 -8.06 14.90 0.65
N CYS A 106 -8.19 14.31 -0.54
CA CYS A 106 -7.20 14.43 -1.62
C CYS A 106 -7.10 15.88 -2.14
N PRO A 107 -5.92 16.38 -2.57
CA PRO A 107 -4.59 15.76 -2.53
C PRO A 107 -3.84 16.03 -1.21
N TYR A 108 -3.13 15.00 -0.72
CA TYR A 108 -2.32 15.14 0.50
C TYR A 108 -1.03 15.93 0.30
N GLY A 109 -0.51 15.97 -0.93
CA GLY A 109 0.78 16.61 -1.24
C GLY A 109 0.87 18.10 -0.93
N ASN A 110 -0.27 18.76 -0.66
CA ASN A 110 -0.40 20.19 -0.36
C ASN A 110 -0.82 20.46 1.09
N ARG A 111 -0.93 19.42 1.93
CA ARG A 111 -1.37 19.52 3.32
C ARG A 111 -0.20 19.66 4.30
N SER A 112 -0.51 20.07 5.53
CA SER A 112 0.46 20.06 6.62
C SER A 112 0.80 18.62 7.05
N GLN A 113 1.98 18.42 7.64
CA GLN A 113 2.38 17.11 8.15
C GLN A 113 1.39 16.61 9.23
N ASP A 114 0.94 17.47 10.13
CA ASP A 114 0.02 17.10 11.21
C ASP A 114 -1.33 16.60 10.69
N GLU A 115 -1.87 17.25 9.65
CA GLU A 115 -3.07 16.77 8.96
C GLU A 115 -2.85 15.40 8.34
N ILE A 116 -1.74 15.21 7.62
CA ILE A 116 -1.40 13.92 6.97
C ILE A 116 -1.27 12.83 8.04
N VAL A 117 -0.66 13.11 9.19
CA VAL A 117 -0.55 12.17 10.32
C VAL A 117 -1.93 11.76 10.83
N SER A 118 -2.79 12.74 11.11
CA SER A 118 -4.15 12.50 11.63
C SER A 118 -4.99 11.68 10.65
N LEU A 119 -4.96 12.03 9.37
CA LEU A 119 -5.67 11.32 8.30
C LEU A 119 -5.17 9.89 8.12
N THR A 120 -3.84 9.70 8.11
CA THR A 120 -3.21 8.37 8.03
C THR A 120 -3.61 7.48 9.20
N CYS A 121 -3.63 8.04 10.41
CA CYS A 121 -4.06 7.31 11.61
C CYS A 121 -5.50 6.77 11.48
N ARG A 122 -6.42 7.55 10.88
CA ARG A 122 -7.80 7.11 10.64
C ARG A 122 -7.87 5.92 9.69
N MET A 123 -7.12 5.96 8.58
CA MET A 123 -7.07 4.85 7.61
C MET A 123 -6.46 3.58 8.22
N LEU A 124 -5.39 3.71 9.00
CA LEU A 124 -4.77 2.56 9.68
C LEU A 124 -5.71 1.95 10.73
N LYS A 125 -6.44 2.78 11.50
CA LYS A 125 -7.48 2.31 12.44
C LYS A 125 -8.65 1.62 11.73
N PHE A 126 -9.03 2.10 10.54
CA PHE A 126 -10.02 1.42 9.71
C PHE A 126 -9.54 0.01 9.33
N LEU A 127 -8.33 -0.11 8.78
CA LEU A 127 -7.79 -1.41 8.37
C LEU A 127 -7.54 -2.36 9.53
N GLN A 128 -7.24 -1.84 10.73
CA GLN A 128 -7.16 -2.67 11.94
C GLN A 128 -8.48 -3.38 12.23
N LYS A 129 -9.64 -2.73 12.01
CA LYS A 129 -10.96 -3.35 12.19
C LYS A 129 -11.25 -4.42 11.13
N GLU A 130 -10.61 -4.33 9.98
CA GLU A 130 -10.72 -5.28 8.86
C GLU A 130 -9.78 -6.50 9.01
N ASN A 131 -9.10 -6.65 10.16
CA ASN A 131 -8.23 -7.80 10.48
C ASN A 131 -7.13 -8.05 9.44
N VAL A 132 -6.52 -6.98 8.93
CA VAL A 132 -5.45 -7.10 7.94
C VAL A 132 -4.21 -7.78 8.53
N LYS A 133 -3.57 -8.65 7.74
CA LYS A 133 -2.30 -9.31 8.14
C LYS A 133 -1.07 -8.43 7.90
N LEU A 134 -1.21 -7.43 7.02
CA LEU A 134 -0.17 -6.48 6.61
C LEU A 134 -0.84 -5.25 6.00
N VAL A 135 -0.22 -4.07 6.13
CA VAL A 135 -0.64 -2.86 5.40
C VAL A 135 0.43 -2.40 4.41
N ALA A 136 0.04 -2.27 3.15
CA ALA A 136 0.80 -1.59 2.11
C ALA A 136 0.34 -0.14 1.99
N VAL A 137 1.24 0.81 2.26
CA VAL A 137 0.97 2.23 2.11
C VAL A 137 1.31 2.64 0.68
N ALA A 138 0.29 2.72 -0.17
CA ALA A 138 0.45 3.05 -1.58
C ALA A 138 0.84 4.51 -1.79
N CYS A 139 0.25 5.44 -1.01
CA CYS A 139 0.51 6.87 -1.19
C CYS A 139 1.98 7.20 -0.87
N ASN A 140 2.68 7.78 -1.85
CA ASN A 140 4.07 8.22 -1.69
C ASN A 140 4.21 9.27 -0.58
N THR A 141 3.29 10.23 -0.53
CA THR A 141 3.26 11.26 0.52
C THR A 141 3.15 10.64 1.91
N ILE A 142 2.21 9.70 2.13
CA ILE A 142 2.06 9.02 3.43
C ILE A 142 3.29 8.17 3.74
N SER A 143 3.83 7.48 2.74
CA SER A 143 5.03 6.65 2.90
C SER A 143 6.26 7.42 3.36
N THR A 144 6.31 8.75 3.18
CA THR A 144 7.43 9.57 3.68
C THR A 144 7.43 9.73 5.21
N ILE A 145 6.30 9.47 5.86
CA ILE A 145 6.13 9.64 7.31
C ILE A 145 5.72 8.33 8.01
N ILE A 146 5.81 7.18 7.33
CA ILE A 146 5.14 5.96 7.80
C ILE A 146 5.83 5.29 8.99
N ASP A 147 7.14 5.51 9.16
CA ASP A 147 7.94 4.86 10.20
C ASP A 147 7.45 5.15 11.62
N GLN A 148 6.86 6.33 11.84
CA GLN A 148 6.32 6.71 13.15
C GLN A 148 5.10 5.86 13.58
N PHE A 149 4.44 5.16 12.65
CA PHE A 149 3.24 4.38 12.94
C PHE A 149 3.53 2.90 13.24
N GLN A 150 4.74 2.41 12.94
CA GLN A 150 5.07 0.98 13.06
C GLN A 150 4.82 0.43 14.47
N ALA A 151 5.11 1.22 15.51
CA ALA A 151 4.95 0.81 16.91
C ALA A 151 3.52 0.95 17.44
N ASP A 152 2.62 1.63 16.71
CA ASP A 152 1.27 1.95 17.17
C ASP A 152 0.21 0.94 16.65
N PHE A 153 0.57 0.05 15.71
CA PHE A 153 -0.34 -0.94 15.10
C PHE A 153 0.19 -2.38 15.21
N PRO A 154 -0.70 -3.40 15.27
CA PRO A 154 -0.31 -4.79 15.50
C PRO A 154 0.13 -5.54 14.22
N PHE A 155 0.15 -4.87 13.07
CA PHE A 155 0.51 -5.44 11.78
C PHE A 155 1.74 -4.73 11.20
N PRO A 156 2.54 -5.42 10.37
CA PRO A 156 3.63 -4.79 9.63
C PRO A 156 3.08 -3.77 8.63
N ILE A 157 3.79 -2.65 8.50
CA ILE A 157 3.47 -1.62 7.51
C ILE A 157 4.61 -1.52 6.50
N ILE A 158 4.31 -1.63 5.20
CA ILE A 158 5.28 -1.51 4.10
C ILE A 158 4.95 -0.27 3.27
N GLY A 159 5.82 0.73 3.33
CA GLY A 159 5.76 1.93 2.49
C GLY A 159 6.21 1.66 1.05
N ILE A 160 5.70 2.45 0.11
CA ILE A 160 6.05 2.33 -1.32
C ILE A 160 7.46 2.86 -1.66
N VAL A 161 7.94 3.85 -0.90
CA VAL A 161 9.18 4.59 -1.21
C VAL A 161 10.42 3.75 -0.96
N GLN A 162 10.47 3.03 0.16
CA GLN A 162 11.67 2.30 0.58
C GLN A 162 12.06 1.15 -0.37
N PRO A 163 11.14 0.24 -0.77
CA PRO A 163 11.46 -0.81 -1.73
C PRO A 163 11.95 -0.26 -3.07
N ALA A 164 11.29 0.79 -3.59
CA ALA A 164 11.69 1.43 -4.84
C ALA A 164 13.09 2.07 -4.73
N SER A 165 13.37 2.79 -3.65
CA SER A 165 14.68 3.41 -3.41
C SER A 165 15.79 2.37 -3.30
N GLN A 166 15.54 1.26 -2.58
CA GLN A 166 16.48 0.16 -2.43
C GLN A 166 16.78 -0.54 -3.76
N LYS A 167 15.75 -0.75 -4.60
CA LYS A 167 15.92 -1.32 -5.93
C LYS A 167 16.80 -0.41 -6.79
N ILE A 168 16.46 0.87 -6.88
CA ILE A 168 17.19 1.85 -7.68
C ILE A 168 18.63 2.00 -7.24
N ALA A 169 18.90 2.07 -5.94
CA ALA A 169 20.26 2.22 -5.46
C ALA A 169 21.19 1.03 -5.80
N LYS A 170 20.61 -0.16 -6.04
CA LYS A 170 21.34 -1.36 -6.48
C LYS A 170 21.51 -1.45 -8.00
N GLU A 171 20.83 -0.59 -8.77
CA GLU A 171 21.05 -0.48 -10.20
C GLU A 171 22.36 0.28 -10.49
N ASN A 172 23.00 -0.03 -11.62
CA ASN A 172 24.20 0.66 -12.06
C ASN A 172 23.86 1.99 -12.75
N LEU A 173 23.33 2.94 -11.97
CA LEU A 173 22.92 4.27 -12.44
C LEU A 173 23.78 5.37 -11.81
N ASP A 174 24.25 6.30 -12.64
CA ASP A 174 24.95 7.50 -12.15
C ASP A 174 23.98 8.58 -11.66
N VAL A 175 22.80 8.64 -12.27
CA VAL A 175 21.80 9.69 -12.06
C VAL A 175 20.38 9.17 -12.17
N VAL A 176 19.53 9.61 -11.24
CA VAL A 176 18.08 9.35 -11.26
C VAL A 176 17.32 10.64 -10.97
N GLY A 177 16.22 10.83 -11.70
CA GLY A 177 15.27 11.91 -11.48
C GLY A 177 14.03 11.41 -10.75
N ILE A 178 13.33 12.29 -10.04
CA ILE A 178 12.09 11.99 -9.33
C ILE A 178 11.09 13.09 -9.65
N ILE A 179 9.90 12.71 -10.09
CA ILE A 179 8.76 13.62 -10.19
C ILE A 179 7.73 13.18 -9.15
N ALA A 180 7.44 14.04 -8.18
CA ALA A 180 6.54 13.72 -7.06
C ALA A 180 5.78 14.94 -6.57
N THR A 181 4.92 14.76 -5.57
CA THR A 181 4.24 15.87 -4.88
C THR A 181 5.25 16.78 -4.16
N ALA A 182 4.88 18.05 -3.95
CA ALA A 182 5.71 19.02 -3.23
C ALA A 182 6.12 18.51 -1.84
N PHE A 183 5.16 17.94 -1.08
CA PHE A 183 5.47 17.32 0.21
C PHE A 183 6.54 16.22 0.08
N THR A 184 6.36 15.25 -0.82
CA THR A 184 7.30 14.14 -1.00
C THR A 184 8.70 14.63 -1.35
N ILE A 185 8.84 15.56 -2.30
CA ILE A 185 10.14 16.12 -2.69
C ILE A 185 10.80 16.85 -1.51
N LYS A 186 10.03 17.68 -0.79
CA LYS A 186 10.53 18.46 0.35
C LYS A 186 11.09 17.61 1.48
N THR A 187 10.57 16.40 1.71
CA THR A 187 11.10 15.49 2.75
C THR A 187 12.50 14.95 2.44
N GLY A 188 12.91 14.94 1.17
CA GLY A 188 14.17 14.33 0.74
C GLY A 188 14.25 12.80 0.93
N VAL A 189 13.13 12.12 1.22
CA VAL A 189 13.13 10.71 1.64
C VAL A 189 13.73 9.77 0.58
N TYR A 190 13.40 9.97 -0.70
CA TYR A 190 13.96 9.17 -1.80
C TYR A 190 15.48 9.35 -1.90
N GLN A 191 15.96 10.60 -1.85
CA GLN A 191 17.38 10.91 -1.90
C GLN A 191 18.12 10.25 -0.73
N ASN A 192 17.61 10.43 0.49
CA ASN A 192 18.20 9.86 1.69
C ASN A 192 18.28 8.33 1.62
N LEU A 193 17.19 7.66 1.22
CA LEU A 193 17.15 6.20 1.13
C LEU A 193 18.03 5.65 0.00
N ILE A 194 18.10 6.32 -1.15
CA ILE A 194 19.01 5.92 -2.23
C ILE A 194 20.46 6.05 -1.77
N HIS A 195 20.81 7.18 -1.14
CA HIS A 195 22.17 7.46 -0.67
C HIS A 195 22.64 6.54 0.46
N GLN A 196 21.73 5.94 1.23
CA GLN A 196 22.09 4.91 2.21
C GLN A 196 22.74 3.68 1.57
N TYR A 197 22.39 3.34 0.32
CA TYR A 197 22.91 2.17 -0.38
C TYR A 197 23.88 2.53 -1.51
N ASN A 198 23.74 3.71 -2.11
CA ASN A 198 24.63 4.24 -3.14
C ASN A 198 24.88 5.74 -2.93
N PRO A 199 25.87 6.11 -2.09
CA PRO A 199 26.17 7.51 -1.77
C PRO A 199 26.62 8.37 -2.96
N SER A 200 27.11 7.74 -4.03
CA SER A 200 27.61 8.44 -5.23
C SER A 200 26.54 8.79 -6.26
N MET A 201 25.36 8.16 -6.20
CA MET A 201 24.30 8.39 -7.18
C MET A 201 23.76 9.82 -7.08
N LYS A 202 23.68 10.54 -8.20
CA LYS A 202 23.02 11.85 -8.25
C LYS A 202 21.51 11.67 -8.26
N VAL A 203 20.80 12.35 -7.36
CA VAL A 203 19.35 12.27 -7.23
C VAL A 203 18.77 13.67 -7.36
N TYR A 204 17.89 13.88 -8.35
CA TYR A 204 17.24 15.17 -8.60
C TYR A 204 15.74 15.06 -8.44
N GLY A 205 15.13 16.01 -7.72
CA GLY A 205 13.70 16.06 -7.46
C GLY A 205 13.01 17.21 -8.19
N GLU A 206 11.85 16.94 -8.76
CA GLU A 206 10.94 17.94 -9.33
C GLU A 206 9.55 17.79 -8.70
N GLU A 207 9.06 18.87 -8.10
CA GLU A 207 7.72 18.91 -7.53
C GLU A 207 6.65 19.17 -8.60
N SER A 208 5.52 18.48 -8.50
CA SER A 208 4.42 18.52 -9.47
C SER A 208 3.07 18.75 -8.78
N PRO A 209 2.78 19.98 -8.31
CA PRO A 209 1.65 20.26 -7.43
C PRO A 209 0.28 20.08 -8.07
N LYS A 210 0.16 20.17 -9.40
CA LYS A 210 -1.14 20.06 -10.10
C LYS A 210 -1.36 18.71 -10.79
N LEU A 211 -0.30 17.97 -11.09
CA LEU A 211 -0.37 16.76 -11.91
C LEU A 211 -1.33 15.69 -11.32
N ALA A 212 -1.25 15.42 -10.02
CA ALA A 212 -2.14 14.45 -9.37
C ALA A 212 -3.62 14.88 -9.46
N ALA A 213 -3.90 16.18 -9.26
CA ALA A 213 -5.26 16.72 -9.32
C ALA A 213 -5.88 16.65 -10.72
N LEU A 214 -5.07 16.83 -11.78
CA LEU A 214 -5.54 16.63 -13.17
C LEU A 214 -5.97 15.19 -13.41
N ILE A 215 -5.17 14.23 -12.93
CA ILE A 215 -5.44 12.80 -13.09
C ILE A 215 -6.69 12.40 -12.28
N ASP A 216 -6.87 12.93 -11.07
CA ASP A 216 -8.10 12.74 -10.27
C ASP A 216 -9.36 13.26 -10.99
N GLN A 217 -9.24 14.31 -11.80
CA GLN A 217 -10.33 14.84 -12.63
C GLN A 217 -10.61 13.99 -13.88
N GLY A 218 -9.90 12.87 -14.07
CA GLY A 218 -10.02 12.01 -15.24
C GLY A 218 -9.30 12.52 -16.47
N LYS A 219 -8.45 13.55 -16.34
CA LYS A 219 -7.66 14.11 -17.46
C LYS A 219 -6.42 13.24 -17.71
N TYR A 220 -6.63 12.10 -18.36
CA TYR A 220 -5.56 11.14 -18.66
C TYR A 220 -4.82 11.43 -19.96
N GLU A 221 -5.46 12.17 -20.88
CA GLU A 221 -4.97 12.48 -22.22
C GLU A 221 -5.36 13.93 -22.60
N GLY A 222 -4.72 14.47 -23.63
CA GLY A 222 -5.02 15.80 -24.16
C GLY A 222 -4.07 16.91 -23.68
N LYS A 223 -4.24 18.11 -24.26
CA LYS A 223 -3.26 19.20 -24.16
C LYS A 223 -2.87 19.58 -22.73
N GLU A 224 -3.83 19.63 -21.82
CA GLU A 224 -3.59 20.08 -20.44
C GLU A 224 -2.66 19.13 -19.66
N ILE A 225 -2.90 17.82 -19.72
CA ILE A 225 -2.02 16.84 -19.06
C ILE A 225 -0.66 16.75 -19.77
N THR A 226 -0.64 16.84 -21.10
CA THR A 226 0.59 16.85 -21.89
C THR A 226 1.49 18.05 -21.54
N ASP A 227 0.92 19.25 -21.43
CA ASP A 227 1.66 20.46 -21.07
C ASP A 227 2.22 20.38 -19.64
N GLU A 228 1.41 19.90 -18.68
CA GLU A 228 1.84 19.75 -17.28
C GLU A 228 2.97 18.72 -17.14
N VAL A 229 2.85 17.56 -17.80
CA VAL A 229 3.91 16.54 -17.80
C VAL A 229 5.17 17.07 -18.50
N SER A 230 5.03 17.74 -19.65
CA SER A 230 6.16 18.32 -20.39
C SER A 230 6.91 19.36 -19.56
N LEU A 231 6.19 20.20 -18.80
CA LEU A 231 6.79 21.19 -17.91
C LEU A 231 7.72 20.53 -16.89
N HIS A 232 7.25 19.52 -16.17
CA HIS A 232 8.02 18.87 -15.11
C HIS A 232 9.18 18.04 -15.65
N VAL A 233 9.00 17.33 -16.76
CA VAL A 233 10.12 16.64 -17.43
C VAL A 233 11.20 17.64 -17.85
N LYS A 234 10.82 18.77 -18.46
CA LYS A 234 11.79 19.80 -18.88
C LYS A 234 12.55 20.40 -17.69
N LYS A 235 11.85 20.76 -16.62
CA LYS A 235 12.49 21.30 -15.40
C LYS A 235 13.47 20.31 -14.78
N LEU A 236 13.09 19.03 -14.71
CA LEU A 236 13.98 18.00 -14.19
C LEU A 236 15.24 17.83 -15.06
N LEU A 237 15.08 17.79 -16.40
CA LEU A 237 16.20 17.72 -17.34
C LEU A 237 17.07 18.99 -17.40
N GLN A 238 16.56 20.14 -16.96
CA GLN A 238 17.36 21.36 -16.78
C GLN A 238 18.32 21.25 -15.59
N GLN A 239 17.99 20.43 -14.59
CA GLN A 239 18.88 20.17 -13.45
C GLN A 239 20.07 19.29 -13.87
N ASP A 240 19.81 18.23 -14.64
CA ASP A 240 20.86 17.37 -15.22
C ASP A 240 20.37 16.68 -16.50
N ARG A 241 21.05 16.96 -17.62
CA ARG A 241 20.69 16.41 -18.94
C ARG A 241 20.96 14.90 -19.06
N ASN A 242 21.71 14.32 -18.13
CA ASN A 242 22.04 12.89 -18.13
C ASN A 242 20.95 12.03 -17.49
N ILE A 243 19.89 12.63 -16.91
CA ILE A 243 18.75 11.89 -16.36
C ILE A 243 18.10 11.06 -17.48
N LYS A 244 18.19 9.73 -17.33
CA LYS A 244 17.50 8.75 -18.19
C LYS A 244 16.45 7.93 -17.46
N HIS A 245 16.49 7.91 -16.13
CA HIS A 245 15.58 7.15 -15.29
C HIS A 245 14.82 8.13 -14.40
N ILE A 246 13.49 8.09 -14.47
CA ILE A 246 12.61 8.94 -13.66
C ILE A 246 11.71 8.06 -12.79
N ILE A 247 11.78 8.26 -11.48
CA ILE A 247 10.83 7.70 -10.52
C ILE A 247 9.54 8.50 -10.59
N LEU A 248 8.44 7.81 -10.89
CA LEU A 248 7.08 8.34 -10.81
C LEU A 248 6.61 8.31 -9.35
N GLY A 249 7.10 9.25 -8.54
CA GLY A 249 6.95 9.32 -7.08
C GLY A 249 5.55 9.76 -6.59
N CYS A 250 4.50 9.42 -7.33
CA CYS A 250 3.11 9.59 -6.96
C CYS A 250 2.29 8.47 -7.60
N THR A 251 1.33 7.93 -6.86
CA THR A 251 0.49 6.81 -7.32
C THR A 251 -0.36 7.13 -8.54
N HIS A 252 -0.59 8.41 -8.83
CA HIS A 252 -1.33 8.86 -10.01
C HIS A 252 -0.50 8.78 -11.30
N TYR A 253 0.81 9.00 -11.21
CA TYR A 253 1.64 9.26 -12.40
C TYR A 253 1.78 8.05 -13.33
N PRO A 254 1.83 6.80 -12.83
CA PRO A 254 1.80 5.63 -13.69
C PRO A 254 0.57 5.55 -14.62
N ILE A 255 -0.55 6.19 -14.28
CA ILE A 255 -1.79 6.21 -15.08
C ILE A 255 -1.57 6.92 -16.43
N VAL A 256 -0.65 7.89 -16.47
CA VAL A 256 -0.33 8.71 -17.65
C VAL A 256 1.09 8.48 -18.15
N THR A 257 1.64 7.28 -17.92
CA THR A 257 3.00 6.90 -18.37
C THR A 257 3.19 7.11 -19.87
N ASN A 258 2.16 6.88 -20.68
CA ASN A 258 2.23 7.11 -22.13
C ASN A 258 2.51 8.59 -22.44
N THR A 259 1.85 9.52 -21.75
CA THR A 259 2.12 10.96 -21.89
C THR A 259 3.54 11.32 -21.45
N PHE A 260 4.04 10.71 -20.37
CA PHE A 260 5.44 10.86 -19.97
C PHE A 260 6.41 10.42 -21.08
N GLN A 261 6.14 9.27 -21.72
CA GLN A 261 6.94 8.77 -22.83
C GLN A 261 6.87 9.68 -24.06
N GLU A 262 5.69 10.17 -24.42
CA GLU A 262 5.46 11.04 -25.59
C GLU A 262 6.21 12.37 -25.51
N VAL A 263 6.23 13.02 -24.34
CA VAL A 263 6.85 14.35 -24.18
C VAL A 263 8.35 14.30 -23.89
N SER A 264 8.88 13.11 -23.63
CA SER A 264 10.25 12.92 -23.18
C SER A 264 11.19 12.55 -24.33
N PRO A 265 12.48 12.91 -24.24
CA PRO A 265 13.50 12.37 -25.13
C PRO A 265 13.46 10.83 -25.21
N SER A 266 13.77 10.30 -26.39
CA SER A 266 13.86 8.85 -26.60
C SER A 266 14.87 8.18 -25.66
N GLY A 267 14.55 6.96 -25.23
CA GLY A 267 15.40 6.16 -24.34
C GLY A 267 15.26 6.48 -22.85
N MET A 268 14.25 7.26 -22.45
CA MET A 268 13.94 7.46 -21.03
C MET A 268 13.12 6.31 -20.46
N THR A 269 13.43 5.94 -19.22
CA THR A 269 12.76 4.89 -18.45
C THR A 269 12.00 5.50 -17.29
N PHE A 270 10.71 5.15 -17.19
CA PHE A 270 9.85 5.58 -16.08
C PHE A 270 9.66 4.43 -15.10
N ILE A 271 10.02 4.66 -13.86
CA ILE A 271 9.99 3.67 -12.79
C ILE A 271 8.68 3.84 -12.02
N ASN A 272 7.90 2.76 -11.96
CA ASN A 272 6.68 2.67 -11.15
C ASN A 272 7.03 2.07 -9.77
N PRO A 273 6.98 2.85 -8.67
CA PRO A 273 7.28 2.35 -7.32
C PRO A 273 6.36 1.19 -6.86
N ALA A 274 5.15 1.08 -7.42
CA ALA A 274 4.17 0.06 -7.06
C ALA A 274 4.69 -1.37 -7.28
N VAL A 275 5.51 -1.58 -8.31
CA VAL A 275 6.07 -2.89 -8.64
C VAL A 275 6.97 -3.39 -7.51
N GLU A 276 7.85 -2.53 -7.01
CA GLU A 276 8.79 -2.88 -5.96
C GLU A 276 8.10 -3.02 -4.59
N GLN A 277 7.05 -2.26 -4.33
CA GLN A 277 6.22 -2.48 -3.15
C GLN A 277 5.52 -3.83 -3.18
N ALA A 278 4.92 -4.22 -4.32
CA ALA A 278 4.28 -5.52 -4.45
C ALA A 278 5.29 -6.66 -4.21
N ARG A 279 6.52 -6.55 -4.73
CA ARG A 279 7.61 -7.50 -4.45
C ARG A 279 7.97 -7.55 -2.97
N ALA A 280 8.12 -6.40 -2.31
CA ALA A 280 8.41 -6.34 -0.88
C ALA A 280 7.31 -6.98 -0.03
N VAL A 281 6.03 -6.77 -0.39
CA VAL A 281 4.89 -7.43 0.25
C VAL A 281 4.96 -8.95 0.05
N HIS A 282 5.19 -9.42 -1.18
CA HIS A 282 5.34 -10.84 -1.48
C HIS A 282 6.47 -11.47 -0.65
N ASP A 283 7.64 -10.86 -0.65
CA ASP A 283 8.83 -11.38 0.04
C ASP A 283 8.64 -11.41 1.55
N TYR A 284 7.98 -10.39 2.11
CA TYR A 284 7.59 -10.38 3.51
C TYR A 284 6.66 -11.55 3.83
N LEU A 285 5.55 -11.71 3.09
CA LEU A 285 4.57 -12.78 3.32
C LEU A 285 5.21 -14.15 3.18
N LYS A 286 6.06 -14.35 2.17
CA LYS A 286 6.82 -15.58 1.96
C LYS A 286 7.74 -15.88 3.13
N SER A 287 8.49 -14.88 3.62
CA SER A 287 9.42 -15.05 4.76
C SER A 287 8.74 -15.39 6.08
N LYS A 288 7.44 -15.08 6.19
CA LYS A 288 6.60 -15.37 7.37
C LYS A 288 5.70 -16.57 7.17
N ASP A 289 5.79 -17.25 6.02
CA ASP A 289 4.89 -18.32 5.63
C ASP A 289 3.39 -17.92 5.70
N LEU A 290 3.06 -16.68 5.30
CA LEU A 290 1.72 -16.08 5.37
C LEU A 290 1.04 -15.90 4.00
N LEU A 291 1.58 -16.49 2.94
CA LEU A 291 0.95 -16.45 1.61
C LEU A 291 -0.38 -17.19 1.63
N ASN A 292 -1.42 -16.59 1.03
CA ASN A 292 -2.72 -17.23 0.93
C ASN A 292 -2.71 -18.38 -0.08
N VAL A 293 -2.81 -19.61 0.42
CA VAL A 293 -2.81 -20.83 -0.40
C VAL A 293 -4.19 -21.22 -0.96
N SER A 294 -5.27 -20.52 -0.57
CA SER A 294 -6.63 -20.85 -1.03
C SER A 294 -6.87 -20.59 -2.52
N GLY A 295 -6.05 -19.74 -3.15
CA GLY A 295 -6.13 -19.38 -4.57
C GLY A 295 -7.35 -18.52 -4.95
N LYS A 296 -8.10 -18.00 -3.96
CA LYS A 296 -9.34 -17.24 -4.14
C LYS A 296 -9.17 -15.79 -3.71
N GLY A 297 -8.24 -15.07 -4.35
CA GLY A 297 -8.02 -13.66 -4.07
C GLY A 297 -9.30 -12.84 -4.27
N SER A 298 -9.45 -11.78 -3.49
CA SER A 298 -10.61 -10.88 -3.54
C SER A 298 -10.17 -9.44 -3.30
N LEU A 299 -11.01 -8.48 -3.68
CA LEU A 299 -10.74 -7.07 -3.46
C LEU A 299 -12.01 -6.36 -2.99
N ARG A 300 -11.94 -5.71 -1.83
CA ARG A 300 -12.95 -4.77 -1.35
C ARG A 300 -12.37 -3.36 -1.38
N ILE A 301 -13.10 -2.41 -1.97
CA ILE A 301 -12.66 -1.02 -2.12
C ILE A 301 -13.58 -0.12 -1.30
N PHE A 302 -12.97 0.65 -0.41
CA PHE A 302 -13.59 1.67 0.41
C PHE A 302 -13.04 3.04 0.05
N THR A 303 -13.89 4.06 0.10
CA THR A 303 -13.48 5.46 -0.12
C THR A 303 -14.24 6.39 0.81
N SER A 304 -13.58 7.46 1.28
CA SER A 304 -14.25 8.54 2.02
C SER A 304 -14.98 9.53 1.11
N GLY A 305 -14.71 9.48 -0.20
CA GLY A 305 -15.30 10.35 -1.22
C GLY A 305 -16.32 9.64 -2.11
N VAL A 306 -16.48 10.14 -3.34
CA VAL A 306 -17.39 9.56 -4.34
C VAL A 306 -16.79 8.28 -4.93
N ALA A 307 -17.61 7.26 -5.17
CA ALA A 307 -17.18 5.96 -5.70
C ALA A 307 -16.89 5.97 -7.22
N SER A 308 -17.59 6.80 -8.00
CA SER A 308 -17.51 6.77 -9.47
C SER A 308 -16.12 6.94 -10.08
N PRO A 309 -15.18 7.76 -9.53
CA PRO A 309 -13.82 7.84 -10.06
C PRO A 309 -13.05 6.52 -9.91
N TYR A 310 -13.32 5.76 -8.84
CA TYR A 310 -12.71 4.45 -8.63
C TYR A 310 -13.23 3.42 -9.65
N ASP A 311 -14.54 3.41 -9.94
CA ASP A 311 -15.11 2.50 -10.94
C ASP A 311 -14.48 2.69 -12.32
N ALA A 312 -14.29 3.95 -12.73
CA ALA A 312 -13.64 4.29 -13.98
C ALA A 312 -12.18 3.81 -14.01
N LEU A 313 -11.45 4.03 -12.92
CA LEU A 313 -10.03 3.66 -12.85
C LEU A 313 -9.81 2.16 -12.73
N VAL A 314 -10.65 1.43 -11.96
CA VAL A 314 -10.64 -0.04 -11.88
C VAL A 314 -10.78 -0.65 -13.27
N LYS A 315 -11.73 -0.16 -14.08
CA LYS A 315 -11.92 -0.60 -15.46
C LYS A 315 -10.71 -0.30 -16.34
N LYS A 316 -10.18 0.93 -16.27
CA LYS A 316 -8.99 1.35 -17.05
C LYS A 316 -7.75 0.52 -16.71
N LEU A 317 -7.56 0.18 -15.44
CA LEU A 317 -6.39 -0.57 -14.95
C LEU A 317 -6.54 -2.10 -15.10
N GLY A 318 -7.75 -2.60 -15.39
CA GLY A 318 -8.04 -4.03 -15.43
C GLY A 318 -8.00 -4.69 -14.05
N VAL A 319 -8.23 -3.92 -12.99
CA VAL A 319 -8.27 -4.42 -11.61
C VAL A 319 -9.52 -5.30 -11.42
N LYS A 320 -9.35 -6.47 -10.84
CA LYS A 320 -10.45 -7.42 -10.61
C LYS A 320 -11.09 -7.16 -9.25
N THR A 321 -12.37 -6.88 -9.22
CA THR A 321 -13.14 -6.79 -7.97
C THR A 321 -14.38 -7.68 -8.06
N ALA A 322 -14.69 -8.39 -6.98
CA ALA A 322 -15.90 -9.20 -6.83
C ALA A 322 -17.03 -8.43 -6.13
N TYR A 323 -16.74 -7.21 -5.64
CA TYR A 323 -17.63 -6.42 -4.81
C TYR A 323 -17.83 -5.01 -5.37
N PRO A 324 -19.00 -4.39 -5.15
CA PRO A 324 -19.21 -2.99 -5.44
C PRO A 324 -18.32 -2.11 -4.54
N ILE A 325 -17.96 -0.93 -5.04
CA ILE A 325 -17.16 0.05 -4.29
C ILE A 325 -18.05 0.70 -3.23
N THR A 326 -17.56 0.73 -1.99
CA THR A 326 -18.31 1.25 -0.85
C THR A 326 -17.81 2.64 -0.47
N ALA A 327 -18.65 3.66 -0.68
CA ALA A 327 -18.41 4.98 -0.10
C ALA A 327 -18.73 4.93 1.41
N GLN A 328 -17.78 5.32 2.25
CA GLN A 328 -17.98 5.46 3.69
C GLN A 328 -18.18 6.92 4.04
N GLU A 329 -19.32 7.22 4.68
CA GLU A 329 -19.46 8.48 5.39
C GLU A 329 -18.44 8.48 6.54
N ASN A 330 -17.60 9.52 6.60
CA ASN A 330 -16.65 9.71 7.70
C ASN A 330 -17.45 9.74 9.01
N SER A 331 -17.50 8.62 9.73
CA SER A 331 -17.99 8.60 11.11
C SER A 331 -16.93 9.31 11.94
N ASN A 332 -17.22 10.57 12.27
CA ASN A 332 -16.40 11.49 13.05
C ASN A 332 -15.85 10.87 14.34
#